data_AF-A0A366HUL2-F1
#
_entry.id   AF-A0A366HUL2-F1
#
_cell.length_a   1.000
_cell.length_b   1.000
_cell.length_c   1.000
_cell.angle_alpha   90.00
_cell.angle_beta   90.00
_cell.angle_gamma   90.00
#
_symmetry.space_group_name_H-M   'P 1'
#
loop_
_entity.id
_entity.type
_entity.pdbx_description
1 polymer ?
#
loop_
_entity_poly.entity_id
_entity_poly.type
_entity_poly.pdbx_seq_one_letter_code
_entity_poly.pdbx_strand_id
1 'polypeptide(L)'
;MRRALAITGILFLVAPLLLVLWTVIQYFVLKSQIHHVEEQFARASIVLMAFQLQGGVCTGFVGMILLGLCVDGQGYRPRWLLWWMISLGVLWLLYFPLGSTLGLALLIYTASKRKKFGVVR
;
A
#
# COMPACT_ATOMS: atom_id res chain seq x y z
N MET A 1 10.97 -19.26 7.68
CA MET A 1 9.95 -19.14 6.61
C MET A 1 8.82 -18.16 6.93
N ARG A 2 8.11 -18.28 8.06
CA ARG A 2 6.95 -17.41 8.37
C ARG A 2 7.24 -15.90 8.40
N ARG A 3 8.40 -15.51 8.95
CA ARG A 3 8.86 -14.11 8.98
C ARG A 3 9.10 -13.54 7.59
N ALA A 4 9.69 -14.33 6.69
CA ALA A 4 10.00 -13.89 5.33
C ALA A 4 8.72 -13.56 4.56
N LEU A 5 7.68 -14.40 4.67
CA LEU A 5 6.35 -14.15 4.07
C LEU A 5 5.67 -12.88 4.61
N ALA A 6 5.79 -12.61 5.92
CA ALA A 6 5.27 -11.36 6.49
C ALA A 6 6.00 -10.13 5.94
N ILE A 7 7.33 -10.22 5.84
CA ILE A 7 8.17 -9.13 5.32
C ILE A 7 7.90 -8.91 3.83
N THR A 8 7.77 -9.97 3.04
CA THR A 8 7.43 -9.85 1.61
C THR A 8 6.03 -9.27 1.43
N GLY A 9 5.04 -9.70 2.21
CA GLY A 9 3.70 -9.08 2.19
C GLY A 9 3.73 -7.58 2.51
N ILE A 10 4.51 -7.16 3.50
CA ILE A 10 4.72 -5.74 3.84
C ILE A 10 5.42 -5.00 2.68
N LEU A 11 6.47 -5.58 2.10
CA LEU A 11 7.17 -4.96 0.97
C LEU A 11 6.24 -4.73 -0.22
N PHE A 12 5.36 -5.68 -0.54
CA PHE A 12 4.37 -5.53 -1.60
C PHE A 12 3.32 -4.44 -1.30
N LEU A 13 2.98 -4.21 -0.02
CA LEU A 13 2.10 -3.12 0.39
C LEU A 13 2.79 -1.75 0.41
N VAL A 14 4.10 -1.70 0.66
CA VAL A 14 4.90 -0.46 0.73
C VAL A 14 5.39 -0.01 -0.64
N ALA A 15 5.77 -0.95 -1.52
CA ALA A 15 6.29 -0.66 -2.86
C ALA A 15 5.43 0.35 -3.67
N PRO A 16 4.09 0.18 -3.78
CA PRO A 16 3.28 1.15 -4.49
C PRO A 16 3.26 2.53 -3.84
N LEU A 17 3.31 2.61 -2.51
CA LEU A 17 3.36 3.89 -1.79
C LEU A 17 4.67 4.64 -2.05
N LEU A 18 5.80 3.93 -2.14
CA LEU A 18 7.08 4.52 -2.50
C LEU A 18 7.09 5.04 -3.94
N LEU A 19 6.47 4.30 -4.87
CA LEU A 19 6.36 4.71 -6.27
C LEU A 19 5.52 5.99 -6.43
N VAL A 20 4.47 6.15 -5.61
CA VAL A 20 3.66 7.37 -5.56
C VAL A 20 4.47 8.55 -4.99
N LEU A 21 5.22 8.34 -3.91
CA LEU A 21 6.12 9.37 -3.38
C LEU A 21 7.15 9.82 -4.43
N TRP A 22 7.71 8.86 -5.18
CA TRP A 22 8.66 9.15 -6.25
C TRP A 22 8.04 10.00 -7.37
N THR A 23 6.81 9.69 -7.81
CA THR A 23 6.15 10.48 -8.86
C THR A 23 5.78 11.88 -8.40
N VAL A 24 5.42 12.06 -7.14
CA VAL A 24 5.20 13.39 -6.55
C VAL A 24 6.49 14.21 -6.59
N ILE A 25 7.63 13.63 -6.19
CA ILE A 25 8.94 14.32 -6.25
C ILE A 25 9.29 14.70 -7.70
N GLN A 26 9.13 13.76 -8.65
CA GLN A 26 9.36 14.02 -10.07
C GLN A 26 8.48 15.15 -10.60
N TYR A 27 7.21 15.18 -10.21
CA TYR A 27 6.30 16.27 -10.57
C TYR A 27 6.79 17.63 -10.08
N PHE A 28 7.24 17.74 -8.83
CA PHE A 28 7.77 19.01 -8.28
C PHE A 28 9.07 19.44 -8.98
N VAL A 29 9.99 18.50 -9.23
CA VAL A 29 11.26 18.77 -9.93
C VAL A 29 10.99 19.27 -11.35
N LEU A 30 10.14 18.59 -12.12
CA LEU A 30 9.83 19.01 -13.49
C LEU A 30 9.04 20.33 -13.52
N LYS A 31 8.09 20.55 -12.60
CA LYS A 31 7.35 21.81 -12.50
C LYS A 31 8.27 23.02 -12.27
N SER A 32 9.38 22.83 -11.57
CA SER A 32 10.37 23.89 -11.37
C SER A 32 11.20 24.23 -12.62
N GLN A 33 11.21 23.35 -13.63
CA GLN A 33 12.09 23.45 -14.80
C GLN A 33 11.38 23.97 -16.07
N ILE A 34 10.05 24.00 -16.13
CA ILE A 34 9.31 24.21 -17.40
C ILE A 34 8.18 25.24 -17.23
N HIS A 35 8.22 26.33 -18.02
CA HIS A 35 7.13 27.33 -18.13
C HIS A 35 6.22 27.16 -19.37
N HIS A 36 6.52 26.26 -20.33
CA HIS A 36 5.85 26.26 -21.64
C HIS A 36 5.43 24.91 -22.26
N VAL A 37 5.35 23.80 -21.51
CA VAL A 37 4.92 22.50 -22.05
C VAL A 37 3.83 21.87 -21.18
N GLU A 38 2.66 22.50 -21.08
CA GLU A 38 1.55 22.00 -20.26
C GLU A 38 0.82 20.80 -20.89
N GLU A 39 0.57 20.80 -22.20
CA GLU A 39 -0.32 19.80 -22.82
C GLU A 39 0.29 18.39 -22.95
N GLN A 40 1.54 18.28 -23.41
CA GLN A 40 2.20 16.97 -23.51
C GLN A 40 2.51 16.38 -22.13
N PHE A 41 2.79 17.23 -21.14
CA PHE A 41 3.01 16.83 -19.77
C PHE A 41 1.73 16.36 -19.09
N ALA A 42 0.60 17.03 -19.33
CA ALA A 42 -0.71 16.59 -18.85
C ALA A 42 -1.04 15.18 -19.38
N ARG A 43 -0.81 14.90 -20.66
CA ARG A 43 -1.04 13.55 -21.23
C ARG A 43 -0.09 12.49 -20.64
N ALA A 44 1.20 12.78 -20.54
CA ALA A 44 2.17 11.85 -19.99
C ALA A 44 1.91 11.53 -18.50
N SER A 45 1.55 12.55 -17.71
CA SER A 45 1.24 12.39 -16.29
C SER A 45 -0.06 11.61 -16.06
N ILE A 46 -1.09 11.79 -16.88
CA ILE A 46 -2.33 10.99 -16.83
C ILE A 46 -2.03 9.51 -17.11
N VAL A 47 -1.24 9.19 -18.14
CA VAL A 47 -0.87 7.81 -18.48
C VAL A 47 -0.04 7.16 -17.37
N LEU A 48 0.94 7.89 -16.82
CA LEU A 48 1.75 7.42 -15.68
C LEU A 48 0.89 7.17 -14.44
N MET A 49 -0.03 8.08 -14.11
CA MET A 49 -0.97 7.90 -13.00
C MET A 49 -1.86 6.67 -13.20
N ALA A 50 -2.36 6.45 -14.42
CA ALA A 50 -3.19 5.27 -14.73
C ALA A 50 -2.41 3.95 -14.55
N PHE A 51 -1.17 3.89 -15.04
CA PHE A 51 -0.29 2.74 -14.84
C PHE A 51 0.04 2.48 -13.36
N GLN A 52 0.30 3.55 -12.59
CA GLN A 52 0.57 3.43 -11.16
C GLN A 52 -0.65 2.97 -10.36
N LEU A 53 -1.84 3.46 -10.71
CA LEU A 53 -3.09 3.04 -10.06
C LEU A 53 -3.35 1.55 -10.28
N GLN A 54 -3.26 1.07 -11.53
CA GLN A 54 -3.47 -0.36 -11.81
C GLN A 54 -2.39 -1.24 -11.18
N GLY A 55 -1.11 -0.93 -11.44
CA GLY A 55 0.00 -1.71 -10.92
C GLY A 55 0.02 -1.71 -9.39
N GLY A 56 -0.22 -0.56 -8.78
CA GLY A 56 -0.18 -0.41 -7.33
C GLY A 56 -1.28 -1.18 -6.62
N VAL A 57 -2.50 -1.17 -7.16
CA VAL A 57 -3.64 -1.94 -6.62
C VAL A 57 -3.40 -3.43 -6.72
N CYS A 58 -2.94 -3.94 -7.87
CA CYS A 58 -2.61 -5.36 -8.03
C CYS A 58 -1.53 -5.80 -7.03
N THR A 59 -0.48 -5.00 -6.89
CA THR A 59 0.64 -5.28 -5.97
C THR A 59 0.19 -5.24 -4.51
N GLY A 60 -0.62 -4.25 -4.14
CA GLY A 60 -1.21 -4.12 -2.80
C GLY A 60 -2.16 -5.26 -2.45
N PHE A 61 -2.96 -5.72 -3.42
CA PHE A 61 -3.85 -6.87 -3.26
C PHE A 61 -3.07 -8.16 -2.99
N VAL A 62 -1.98 -8.40 -3.76
CA VAL A 62 -1.07 -9.53 -3.53
C VAL A 62 -0.44 -9.46 -2.14
N GLY A 63 0.02 -8.28 -1.71
CA GLY A 63 0.54 -8.05 -0.36
C GLY A 63 -0.48 -8.38 0.73
N MET A 64 -1.74 -8.02 0.53
CA MET A 64 -2.84 -8.34 1.44
C MET A 64 -3.08 -9.85 1.56
N ILE A 65 -3.10 -10.57 0.43
CA ILE A 65 -3.26 -12.03 0.41
C ILE A 65 -2.11 -12.70 1.15
N LEU A 66 -0.86 -12.28 0.90
CA LEU A 66 0.33 -12.79 1.57
C LEU A 66 0.24 -12.60 3.09
N LEU A 67 -0.19 -11.41 3.55
CA LEU A 67 -0.40 -11.15 4.97
C LEU A 67 -1.54 -11.97 5.56
N GLY A 68 -2.64 -12.14 4.83
CA GLY A 68 -3.75 -13.01 5.21
C GLY A 68 -3.30 -14.46 5.43
N LEU A 69 -2.58 -15.02 4.44
CA LEU A 69 -1.99 -16.36 4.52
C LEU A 69 -0.98 -16.49 5.67
N CYS A 70 -0.20 -15.45 5.95
CA CYS A 70 0.75 -15.45 7.05
C CYS A 70 0.04 -15.51 8.42
N VAL A 71 -1.01 -14.70 8.59
CA VAL A 71 -1.74 -14.52 9.86
C VAL A 71 -2.70 -15.68 10.15
N ASP A 72 -3.49 -16.10 9.17
CA ASP A 72 -4.48 -17.18 9.33
C ASP A 72 -3.89 -18.55 8.96
N GLY A 73 -3.16 -18.66 7.84
CA GLY A 73 -2.61 -19.93 7.37
C GLY A 73 -1.40 -20.43 8.18
N GLN A 74 -0.44 -19.55 8.50
CA GLN A 74 0.76 -19.93 9.26
C GLN A 74 0.68 -19.59 10.75
N GLY A 75 -0.41 -18.96 11.19
CA GLY A 75 -0.61 -18.53 12.58
C GLY A 75 0.45 -17.54 13.07
N TYR A 76 1.14 -16.83 12.16
CA TYR A 76 2.20 -15.89 12.52
C TYR A 76 1.57 -14.55 12.96
N ARG A 77 1.45 -14.37 14.27
CA ARG A 77 0.69 -13.26 14.88
C ARG A 77 1.48 -12.44 15.90
N PRO A 78 2.70 -11.98 15.59
CA PRO A 78 3.42 -11.12 16.52
C PRO A 78 2.78 -9.72 16.58
N ARG A 79 2.90 -9.04 17.72
CA ARG A 79 2.33 -7.70 17.92
C ARG A 79 2.86 -6.67 16.93
N TRP A 80 4.13 -6.76 16.53
CA TRP A 80 4.71 -5.84 15.55
C TRP A 80 3.99 -5.89 14.21
N LEU A 81 3.57 -7.08 13.75
CA LEU A 81 2.90 -7.24 12.47
C LEU A 81 1.53 -6.55 12.45
N LEU A 82 0.81 -6.61 13.58
CA LEU A 82 -0.47 -5.91 13.73
C LEU A 82 -0.30 -4.39 13.61
N TRP A 83 0.70 -3.81 14.27
CA TRP A 83 0.98 -2.37 14.15
C TRP A 83 1.34 -1.99 12.71
N TRP A 84 2.15 -2.79 12.01
CA TRP A 84 2.46 -2.57 10.60
C TRP A 84 1.22 -2.64 9.71
N MET A 85 0.35 -3.62 9.91
CA MET A 85 -0.91 -3.74 9.15
C MET A 85 -1.83 -2.54 9.37
N ILE A 86 -1.93 -2.03 10.61
CA ILE A 86 -2.71 -0.82 10.92
C ILE A 86 -2.11 0.40 10.24
N SER A 87 -0.81 0.64 10.42
CA SER A 87 -0.12 1.79 9.82
C SER A 87 -0.23 1.79 8.30
N LEU A 88 -0.04 0.62 7.66
CA LEU A 88 -0.19 0.49 6.21
C LEU A 88 -1.64 0.66 5.77
N GLY A 89 -2.61 0.17 6.53
CA GLY A 89 -4.04 0.35 6.22
C GLY A 89 -4.46 1.82 6.26
N VAL A 90 -3.97 2.57 7.25
CA VAL A 90 -4.17 4.03 7.33
C VAL A 90 -3.46 4.75 6.19
N LEU A 91 -2.24 4.35 5.85
CA LEU A 91 -1.49 4.97 4.77
C LEU A 91 -2.15 4.72 3.41
N TRP A 92 -2.73 3.55 3.21
CA TRP A 92 -3.51 3.20 2.02
C TRP A 92 -4.85 3.97 1.94
N LEU A 93 -5.47 4.34 3.07
CA LEU A 93 -6.66 5.20 3.08
C LEU A 93 -6.42 6.58 2.44
N LEU A 94 -5.19 7.10 2.53
CA LEU A 94 -4.82 8.37 1.91
C LEU A 94 -4.69 8.27 0.38
N TYR A 95 -4.64 7.05 -0.17
CA TYR A 95 -4.53 6.80 -1.61
C TYR A 95 -5.92 6.63 -2.25
N PHE A 96 -6.59 7.75 -2.53
CA PHE A 96 -7.96 7.75 -3.09
C PHE A 96 -7.97 7.61 -4.63
N PRO A 97 -8.95 6.91 -5.26
CA PRO A 97 -10.05 6.15 -4.66
C PRO A 97 -9.76 4.66 -4.47
N LEU A 98 -8.83 4.07 -5.23
CA LEU A 98 -8.65 2.61 -5.22
C LEU A 98 -7.88 2.12 -3.99
N GLY A 99 -7.02 2.94 -3.41
CA GLY A 99 -6.30 2.55 -2.21
C GLY A 99 -7.15 2.62 -0.94
N SER A 100 -8.17 3.47 -0.91
CA SER A 100 -9.04 3.58 0.25
C SER A 100 -9.85 2.30 0.50
N THR A 101 -10.28 1.60 -0.55
CA THR A 101 -10.97 0.30 -0.42
C THR A 101 -10.03 -0.77 0.13
N LEU A 102 -8.80 -0.83 -0.39
CA LEU A 102 -7.78 -1.77 0.08
C LEU A 102 -7.34 -1.48 1.53
N GLY A 103 -7.12 -0.21 1.88
CA GLY A 103 -6.76 0.22 3.22
C GLY A 103 -7.87 -0.06 4.23
N LEU A 104 -9.12 0.20 3.86
CA LEU A 104 -10.30 -0.08 4.69
C LEU A 104 -10.49 -1.60 4.88
N ALA A 105 -10.32 -2.41 3.82
CA ALA A 105 -10.37 -3.86 3.91
C ALA A 105 -9.28 -4.40 4.87
N LEU A 106 -8.05 -3.90 4.77
CA LEU A 106 -6.94 -4.28 5.65
C LEU A 106 -7.21 -3.89 7.11
N LEU A 107 -7.78 -2.70 7.35
CA LEU A 107 -8.13 -2.25 8.70
C LEU A 107 -9.27 -3.08 9.30
N ILE A 108 -10.33 -3.36 8.54
CA ILE A 108 -11.44 -4.22 8.99
C ILE A 108 -10.91 -5.62 9.31
N TYR A 109 -10.06 -6.17 8.43
CA TYR A 109 -9.44 -7.47 8.65
C TYR A 109 -8.61 -7.48 9.94
N THR A 110 -7.76 -6.47 10.14
CA THR A 110 -6.90 -6.36 11.32
C THR A 110 -7.72 -6.15 12.60
N ALA A 111 -8.77 -5.33 12.56
CA ALA A 111 -9.68 -5.11 13.67
C ALA A 111 -10.44 -6.39 14.06
N SER A 112 -10.92 -7.15 13.06
CA SER A 112 -11.61 -8.43 13.26
C SER A 112 -10.70 -9.49 13.87
N LYS A 113 -9.41 -9.47 13.52
CA LYS A 113 -8.41 -10.43 14.03
C LYS A 113 -7.67 -9.93 15.28
N ARG A 114 -7.93 -8.71 15.78
CA ARG A 114 -7.19 -8.09 16.90
C ARG A 114 -7.09 -8.99 18.15
N LYS A 115 -8.15 -9.75 18.45
CA LYS A 115 -8.19 -10.71 19.56
C LYS A 115 -7.17 -11.84 19.38
N LYS A 116 -6.97 -12.30 18.12
CA LYS A 116 -6.02 -13.36 17.78
C LYS A 116 -4.55 -12.95 17.95
N PHE A 117 -4.25 -11.65 17.99
CA PHE A 117 -2.91 -11.12 18.24
C PHE A 117 -2.61 -10.91 19.74
N GLY A 118 -3.54 -11.28 20.64
CA GLY A 118 -3.35 -11.15 22.09
C GLY A 118 -3.29 -9.70 22.58
N VAL A 119 -3.91 -8.78 21.84
CA VAL A 119 -3.98 -7.34 22.17
C VAL A 119 -5.18 -7.02 23.06
N VAL A 120 -6.25 -7.81 22.98
CA VAL A 120 -7.44 -7.68 23.83
C VAL A 120 -7.65 -9.02 24.51
N ARG A 121 -7.44 -9.06 25.84
CA ARG A 121 -7.86 -10.15 26.71
C ARG A 121 -9.37 -10.11 26.87
#